data_AF-A0A087TAK4-F1
#
_entry.id   AF-A0A087TAK4-F1
#
_cell.length_a   1.000
_cell.length_b   1.000
_cell.length_c   1.000
_cell.angle_alpha   90.00
_cell.angle_beta   90.00
_cell.angle_gamma   90.00
#
_symmetry.space_group_name_H-M   'P 1'
#
loop_
_entity.id
_entity.type
_entity.pdbx_description
1 polymer ?
#
loop_
_entity_poly.entity_id
_entity_poly.type
_entity_poly.pdbx_seq_one_letter_code
_entity_poly.pdbx_strand_id
1 'polypeptide(L)'
;MVMCASSIGVPSRMFLKIFIFSLAVFPGLLAQRGCSRDRMRQCLDGLRRNVQRRINDMNRMDMTAHCANVRDDFNCLLQETKCLTTDLERNSNGDTLRNALKYIRDGCDTPGNTWRDSSCFVGEGMKTCESSYPLGGIQFTSYNPETCRKFNLFQDCVMDVVRNRCRPDDDRLLGQYLVDNGHDLAWNCGESTSTSDWDRTRYDKDRTRDDRDRYDDRYNDRYNDRRDDRYRDRDRDRNQDSWRSNYGNVERGGNRDNDRYSDRYYPGGSGGYGGNAYSGSSGDITCCRNERCDRSRLQQCRDSLTRTIDSRMTGYQDSKTCRSARDNFNCLLWQTSNCVSREEKDRDNDLFRRARDYISRNCDTYGRWSENSCFKTTEMQRCESGLSSTRGGANYEACRSYNTFKDCMTDELMRRCTREDELYQGAYLVDKAQEMAWQCVTDSYNGRNQYSTYDRNDRNDRNDRRDQYGAPYSGYEENPPHLEDEDARCYSRMDPYAGQCKKTLDDKRRDLYTEENLDRRERIICCSAREYRSCLYDATRRVCLSERSRVVDSLMGRYRLDLSKSSCRQLYDSDCNAGNPTYASLLLISACLIVLSALFSVRF
;
A
#
# COMPACT_ATOMS: atom_id res chain seq x y z
N MET A 1 -1.64 78.89 49.80
CA MET A 1 -1.64 78.13 48.54
C MET A 1 -1.21 76.70 48.86
N VAL A 2 -2.17 75.85 49.22
CA VAL A 2 -1.97 74.44 49.59
C VAL A 2 -3.21 73.68 49.13
N MET A 3 -3.03 72.39 48.79
CA MET A 3 -4.01 71.33 48.44
C MET A 3 -4.29 71.16 46.95
N CYS A 4 -4.30 69.97 46.34
CA CYS A 4 -4.11 68.58 46.80
C CYS A 4 -3.82 67.73 45.55
N ALA A 5 -2.76 66.90 45.58
CA ALA A 5 -2.55 65.83 44.60
C ALA A 5 -3.06 64.52 45.22
N SER A 6 -4.25 64.10 44.81
CA SER A 6 -4.89 62.87 45.28
C SER A 6 -4.21 61.66 44.65
N SER A 7 -3.43 60.95 45.47
CA SER A 7 -2.97 59.59 45.21
C SER A 7 -4.18 58.67 45.04
N ILE A 8 -4.45 58.24 43.81
CA ILE A 8 -5.39 57.16 43.54
C ILE A 8 -4.60 55.86 43.74
N GLY A 9 -4.57 55.38 44.98
CA GLY A 9 -4.13 54.03 45.32
C GLY A 9 -5.08 53.03 44.69
N VAL A 10 -4.73 52.53 43.49
CA VAL A 10 -5.41 51.38 42.92
C VAL A 10 -4.99 50.16 43.75
N PRO A 11 -5.93 49.44 44.38
CA PRO A 11 -5.57 48.32 45.23
C PRO A 11 -4.96 47.21 44.37
N SER A 12 -3.71 46.83 44.64
CA SER A 12 -2.96 45.76 43.97
C SER A 12 -3.69 44.41 43.94
N ARG A 13 -4.73 44.24 44.77
CA ARG A 13 -5.61 43.07 44.80
C ARG A 13 -6.62 43.02 43.64
N MET A 14 -6.98 44.15 43.00
CA MET A 14 -7.86 44.13 41.83
C MET A 14 -7.13 43.72 40.55
N PHE A 15 -5.87 44.12 40.37
CA PHE A 15 -5.08 43.71 39.20
C PHE A 15 -4.83 42.19 39.19
N LEU A 16 -4.57 41.58 40.35
CA LEU A 16 -4.38 40.12 40.44
C LEU A 16 -5.66 39.36 40.05
N LYS A 17 -6.84 39.85 40.44
CA LYS A 17 -8.12 39.20 40.11
C LYS A 17 -8.48 39.33 38.63
N ILE A 18 -8.21 40.47 38.00
CA ILE A 18 -8.42 40.65 36.55
C ILE A 18 -7.42 39.79 35.76
N PHE A 19 -6.17 39.67 36.21
CA PHE A 19 -5.18 38.82 35.56
C PHE A 19 -5.52 37.32 35.68
N ILE A 20 -6.02 36.88 36.84
CA ILE A 20 -6.47 35.48 37.04
C ILE A 20 -7.74 35.18 36.23
N PHE A 21 -8.69 36.12 36.13
CA PHE A 21 -9.91 35.92 35.32
C PHE A 21 -9.61 35.88 33.82
N SER A 22 -8.70 36.72 33.33
CA SER A 22 -8.25 36.69 31.94
C SER A 22 -7.47 35.41 31.60
N LEU A 23 -6.70 34.85 32.54
CA LEU A 23 -6.02 33.57 32.37
C LEU A 23 -6.95 32.35 32.44
N ALA A 24 -8.10 32.46 33.14
CA ALA A 24 -9.04 31.35 33.28
C ALA A 24 -10.09 31.26 32.16
N VAL A 25 -10.41 32.36 31.46
CA VAL A 25 -11.45 32.39 30.40
C VAL A 25 -10.88 32.17 29.00
N PHE A 26 -9.59 32.42 28.77
CA PHE A 26 -8.94 32.22 27.47
C PHE A 26 -8.62 30.76 27.03
N PRO A 27 -8.64 29.69 27.86
CA PRO A 27 -8.37 28.34 27.34
C PRO A 27 -9.53 27.73 26.53
N GLY A 28 -10.76 28.26 26.63
CA GLY A 28 -11.96 27.60 26.08
C GLY A 28 -12.27 27.88 24.60
N LEU A 29 -11.76 28.98 24.03
CA LEU A 29 -12.08 29.40 22.65
C LEU A 29 -11.03 29.01 21.61
N LEU A 30 -9.95 28.36 22.04
CA LEU A 30 -8.97 27.70 21.16
C LEU A 30 -8.94 26.19 21.44
N ALA A 31 -10.11 25.58 21.68
CA ALA A 31 -10.27 24.17 21.41
C ALA A 31 -10.08 23.98 19.90
N GLN A 32 -8.81 23.86 19.48
CA GLN A 32 -8.45 23.30 18.19
C GLN A 32 -9.35 22.08 18.01
N ARG A 33 -10.11 22.06 16.91
CA ARG A 33 -10.94 20.92 16.50
C ARG A 33 -9.99 19.76 16.21
N GLY A 34 -9.46 19.19 17.29
CA GLY A 34 -8.58 18.05 17.26
C GLY A 34 -9.43 16.86 16.89
N CYS A 35 -8.93 16.13 15.91
CA CYS A 35 -9.25 14.75 15.64
C CYS A 35 -9.61 13.94 16.88
N SER A 36 -10.84 13.40 16.94
CA SER A 36 -11.27 12.54 18.05
C SER A 36 -11.68 11.17 17.53
N ARG A 37 -10.91 10.15 17.93
CA ARG A 37 -11.17 8.75 17.55
C ARG A 37 -12.56 8.27 17.99
N ASP A 38 -13.08 8.82 19.09
CA ASP A 38 -14.44 8.51 19.57
C ASP A 38 -15.51 9.18 18.72
N ARG A 39 -15.26 10.43 18.28
CA ARG A 39 -16.16 11.13 17.35
C ARG A 39 -16.21 10.45 15.99
N MET A 40 -15.07 9.98 15.49
CA MET A 40 -15.01 9.17 14.28
C MET A 40 -15.87 7.90 14.39
N ARG A 41 -15.78 7.17 15.52
CA ARG A 41 -16.60 5.98 15.76
C ARG A 41 -18.09 6.33 15.80
N GLN A 42 -18.47 7.42 16.46
CA GLN A 42 -19.86 7.89 16.48
C GLN A 42 -20.39 8.18 15.07
N CYS A 43 -19.60 8.84 14.23
CA CYS A 43 -19.98 9.16 12.86
C CYS A 43 -20.02 7.91 11.97
N LEU A 44 -19.10 6.97 12.16
CA LEU A 44 -19.12 5.68 11.47
C LEU A 44 -20.36 4.85 11.84
N ASP A 45 -20.71 4.78 13.12
CA ASP A 45 -21.87 4.02 13.61
C ASP A 45 -23.20 4.71 13.25
N GLY A 46 -23.24 6.05 13.24
CA GLY A 46 -24.35 6.83 12.69
C GLY A 46 -24.57 6.50 11.22
N LEU A 47 -23.51 6.63 10.41
CA LEU A 47 -23.56 6.39 8.98
C LEU A 47 -24.01 4.96 8.65
N ARG A 48 -23.43 3.96 9.31
CA ARG A 48 -23.80 2.55 9.09
C ARG A 48 -25.26 2.27 9.45
N ARG A 49 -25.75 2.79 10.58
CA ARG A 49 -27.16 2.64 10.97
C ARG A 49 -28.09 3.31 9.97
N ASN A 50 -27.72 4.47 9.46
CA ASN A 50 -28.55 5.20 8.51
C ASN A 50 -28.54 4.54 7.12
N VAL A 51 -27.39 4.07 6.62
CA VAL A 51 -27.29 3.36 5.33
C VAL A 51 -27.99 1.99 5.35
N GLN A 52 -28.06 1.32 6.51
CA GLN A 52 -28.75 0.03 6.65
C GLN A 52 -30.29 0.13 6.63
N ARG A 53 -30.87 1.32 6.86
CA ARG A 53 -32.32 1.51 6.79
C ARG A 53 -32.77 1.44 5.32
N ARG A 54 -33.79 0.62 5.04
CA ARG A 54 -34.32 0.47 3.68
C ARG A 54 -35.12 1.72 3.30
N ILE A 55 -34.77 2.31 2.15
CA ILE A 55 -35.42 3.51 1.60
C ILE A 55 -36.91 3.29 1.34
N ASN A 56 -37.27 2.09 0.88
CA ASN A 56 -38.63 1.79 0.40
C ASN A 56 -39.71 1.85 1.48
N ASP A 57 -39.32 1.87 2.77
CA ASP A 57 -40.25 1.84 3.90
C ASP A 57 -40.48 3.24 4.51
N MET A 58 -39.81 4.29 4.00
CA MET A 58 -39.91 5.65 4.56
C MET A 58 -40.86 6.54 3.75
N ASN A 59 -41.65 7.36 4.44
CA ASN A 59 -42.43 8.40 3.78
C ASN A 59 -41.50 9.50 3.23
N ARG A 60 -42.01 10.35 2.33
CA ARG A 60 -41.19 11.37 1.65
C ARG A 60 -40.56 12.39 2.62
N MET A 61 -41.23 12.75 3.71
CA MET A 61 -40.68 13.72 4.69
C MET A 61 -39.55 13.09 5.51
N ASP A 62 -39.75 11.85 5.95
CA ASP A 62 -38.76 11.06 6.68
C ASP A 62 -37.54 10.79 5.80
N MET A 63 -37.73 10.59 4.50
CA MET A 63 -36.63 10.39 3.56
C MET A 63 -35.73 11.62 3.43
N THR A 64 -36.29 12.83 3.38
CA THR A 64 -35.50 14.08 3.34
C THR A 64 -34.66 14.24 4.61
N ALA A 65 -35.26 14.03 5.79
CA ALA A 65 -34.57 14.10 7.07
C ALA A 65 -33.50 12.99 7.19
N HIS A 66 -33.81 11.78 6.73
CA HIS A 66 -32.88 10.66 6.69
C HIS A 66 -31.66 10.97 5.82
N CYS A 67 -31.88 11.50 4.61
CA CYS A 67 -30.80 11.87 3.71
C CYS A 67 -29.93 13.01 4.25
N ALA A 68 -30.52 13.97 4.96
CA ALA A 68 -29.76 14.99 5.67
C ALA A 68 -28.84 14.35 6.73
N ASN A 69 -29.37 13.42 7.55
CA ASN A 69 -28.57 12.71 8.55
C ASN A 69 -27.45 11.86 7.93
N VAL A 70 -27.73 11.15 6.82
CA VAL A 70 -26.70 10.39 6.09
C VAL A 70 -25.58 11.30 5.61
N ARG A 71 -25.90 12.47 5.06
CA ARG A 71 -24.89 13.45 4.59
C ARG A 71 -24.11 14.07 5.74
N ASP A 72 -24.77 14.38 6.85
CA ASP A 72 -24.12 14.91 8.05
C ASP A 72 -23.12 13.89 8.64
N ASP A 73 -23.53 12.62 8.77
CA ASP A 73 -22.66 11.53 9.22
C ASP A 73 -21.52 11.25 8.23
N PHE A 74 -21.80 11.33 6.93
CA PHE A 74 -20.80 11.18 5.87
C PHE A 74 -19.73 12.26 5.94
N ASN A 75 -20.13 13.53 6.05
CA ASN A 75 -19.22 14.67 6.18
C ASN A 75 -18.41 14.60 7.48
N CYS A 76 -19.06 14.20 8.58
CA CYS A 76 -18.35 13.98 9.84
C CYS A 76 -17.30 12.87 9.70
N LEU A 77 -17.67 11.71 9.13
CA LEU A 77 -16.72 10.62 8.94
C LEU A 77 -15.56 11.06 8.05
N LEU A 78 -15.83 11.72 6.92
CA LEU A 78 -14.80 12.23 6.02
C LEU A 78 -13.84 13.18 6.76
N GLN A 79 -14.36 14.11 7.55
CA GLN A 79 -13.53 15.01 8.36
C GLN A 79 -12.65 14.27 9.37
N GLU A 80 -13.22 13.30 10.09
CA GLU A 80 -12.49 12.55 11.11
C GLU A 80 -11.56 11.47 10.51
N THR A 81 -11.73 11.07 9.24
CA THR A 81 -10.79 10.13 8.58
C THR A 81 -9.39 10.73 8.42
N LYS A 82 -9.26 12.05 8.39
CA LYS A 82 -7.97 12.76 8.32
C LYS A 82 -7.04 12.42 9.49
N CYS A 83 -7.62 11.95 10.59
CA CYS A 83 -6.96 11.62 11.84
C CYS A 83 -6.34 10.22 11.85
N LEU A 84 -6.66 9.40 10.85
CA LEU A 84 -6.18 8.03 10.77
C LEU A 84 -4.72 8.01 10.37
N THR A 85 -3.90 7.31 11.14
CA THR A 85 -2.46 7.17 10.89
C THR A 85 -2.14 5.93 10.05
N THR A 86 -3.05 4.94 10.02
CA THR A 86 -2.81 3.66 9.35
C THR A 86 -3.56 3.56 8.01
N ASP A 87 -2.89 3.05 6.98
CA ASP A 87 -3.52 2.82 5.66
C ASP A 87 -4.70 1.84 5.74
N LEU A 88 -4.64 0.87 6.65
CA LEU A 88 -5.70 -0.12 6.82
C LEU A 88 -7.01 0.53 7.28
N GLU A 89 -6.93 1.42 8.28
CA GLU A 89 -8.10 2.16 8.76
C GLU A 89 -8.62 3.14 7.71
N ARG A 90 -7.71 3.82 6.98
CA ARG A 90 -8.09 4.71 5.86
C ARG A 90 -8.82 3.96 4.76
N ASN A 91 -8.33 2.78 4.36
CA ASN A 91 -8.98 1.95 3.35
C ASN A 91 -10.34 1.42 3.82
N SER A 92 -10.43 0.90 5.06
CA SER A 92 -11.69 0.41 5.62
C SER A 92 -12.76 1.52 5.72
N ASN A 93 -12.36 2.74 6.09
CA ASN A 93 -13.27 3.87 6.12
C ASN A 93 -13.58 4.39 4.71
N GLY A 94 -12.62 4.33 3.79
CA GLY A 94 -12.80 4.62 2.37
C GLY A 94 -13.88 3.74 1.73
N ASP A 95 -13.87 2.43 1.99
CA ASP A 95 -14.93 1.53 1.50
C ASP A 95 -16.30 1.86 2.11
N THR A 96 -16.34 2.28 3.38
CA THR A 96 -17.58 2.73 4.01
C THR A 96 -18.10 4.03 3.37
N LEU A 97 -17.21 4.98 3.08
CA LEU A 97 -17.54 6.22 2.36
C LEU A 97 -18.02 5.91 0.93
N ARG A 98 -17.36 5.03 0.18
CA ARG A 98 -17.81 4.63 -1.18
C ARG A 98 -19.21 4.00 -1.16
N ASN A 99 -19.48 3.11 -0.20
CA ASN A 99 -20.79 2.49 -0.05
C ASN A 99 -21.87 3.51 0.34
N ALA A 100 -21.56 4.44 1.25
CA ALA A 100 -22.47 5.51 1.63
C ALA A 100 -22.73 6.48 0.49
N LEU A 101 -21.70 6.84 -0.29
CA LEU A 101 -21.83 7.67 -1.49
C LEU A 101 -22.76 7.03 -2.52
N LYS A 102 -22.60 5.72 -2.75
CA LYS A 102 -23.50 4.96 -3.61
C LYS A 102 -24.94 5.02 -3.10
N TYR A 103 -25.16 4.82 -1.80
CA TYR A 103 -26.47 4.95 -1.18
C TYR A 103 -27.07 6.36 -1.36
N ILE A 104 -26.26 7.41 -1.18
CA ILE A 104 -26.70 8.81 -1.40
C ILE A 104 -27.12 9.01 -2.86
N ARG A 105 -26.34 8.53 -3.83
CA ARG A 105 -26.65 8.65 -5.26
C ARG A 105 -27.90 7.89 -5.68
N ASP A 106 -28.06 6.66 -5.18
CA ASP A 106 -29.18 5.79 -5.55
C ASP A 106 -30.49 6.21 -4.85
N GLY A 107 -30.39 6.86 -3.69
CA GLY A 107 -31.53 7.08 -2.79
C GLY A 107 -31.87 8.53 -2.42
N CYS A 108 -30.85 9.35 -2.21
CA CYS A 108 -30.99 10.70 -1.67
C CYS A 108 -30.88 11.80 -2.72
N ASP A 109 -30.22 11.50 -3.83
CA ASP A 109 -30.02 12.42 -4.93
C ASP A 109 -31.30 12.50 -5.78
N THR A 110 -32.20 13.41 -5.38
CA THR A 110 -33.34 13.84 -6.19
C THR A 110 -32.99 15.12 -6.95
N PRO A 111 -33.59 15.40 -8.12
CA PRO A 111 -33.38 16.65 -8.84
C PRO A 111 -33.55 17.88 -7.92
N GLY A 112 -32.52 18.72 -7.85
CA GLY A 112 -32.47 19.89 -6.97
C GLY A 112 -31.93 19.65 -5.56
N ASN A 113 -31.57 18.41 -5.21
CA ASN A 113 -30.97 18.03 -3.94
C ASN A 113 -29.66 17.25 -4.13
N THR A 114 -28.92 17.59 -5.18
CA THR A 114 -27.59 17.03 -5.48
C THR A 114 -26.59 18.19 -5.57
N TRP A 115 -25.31 17.93 -5.31
CA TRP A 115 -24.29 18.97 -5.52
C TRP A 115 -24.24 19.43 -6.98
N ARG A 116 -24.60 18.56 -7.93
CA ARG A 116 -24.64 18.86 -9.37
C ARG A 116 -25.74 19.85 -9.75
N ASP A 117 -26.78 19.97 -8.92
CA ASP A 117 -27.87 20.93 -9.12
C ASP A 117 -27.68 22.21 -8.30
N SER A 118 -26.74 22.21 -7.34
CA SER A 118 -26.44 23.38 -6.52
C SER A 118 -25.65 24.41 -7.31
N SER A 119 -26.20 25.62 -7.42
CA SER A 119 -25.51 26.76 -8.08
C SER A 119 -24.18 27.12 -7.41
N CYS A 120 -24.01 26.76 -6.13
CA CYS A 120 -22.74 26.89 -5.42
C CYS A 120 -21.65 26.03 -6.09
N PHE A 121 -21.93 24.73 -6.26
CA PHE A 121 -20.92 23.77 -6.70
C PHE A 121 -20.70 23.77 -8.22
N VAL A 122 -21.66 24.24 -9.00
CA VAL A 122 -21.53 24.42 -10.47
C VAL A 122 -21.01 25.82 -10.84
N GLY A 123 -20.90 26.71 -9.85
CA GLY A 123 -20.50 28.10 -10.03
C GLY A 123 -19.03 28.30 -10.41
N GLU A 124 -18.69 29.53 -10.80
CA GLU A 124 -17.34 29.93 -11.21
C GLU A 124 -16.29 29.75 -10.09
N GLY A 125 -16.69 29.92 -8.82
CA GLY A 125 -15.82 29.72 -7.67
C GLY A 125 -15.26 28.29 -7.60
N MET A 126 -16.11 27.28 -7.79
CA MET A 126 -15.67 25.88 -7.79
C MET A 126 -14.80 25.55 -8.99
N LYS A 127 -15.17 26.00 -10.20
CA LYS A 127 -14.35 25.83 -11.40
C LYS A 127 -12.96 26.47 -11.24
N THR A 128 -12.87 27.57 -10.50
CA THR A 128 -11.58 28.21 -10.18
C THR A 128 -10.74 27.31 -9.27
N CYS A 129 -11.33 26.68 -8.25
CA CYS A 129 -10.63 25.71 -7.41
C CYS A 129 -10.16 24.48 -8.20
N GLU A 130 -11.01 23.91 -9.06
CA GLU A 130 -10.69 22.75 -9.91
C GLU A 130 -9.55 23.05 -10.89
N SER A 131 -9.58 24.23 -11.53
CA SER A 131 -8.56 24.66 -12.49
C SER A 131 -7.24 25.10 -11.85
N SER A 132 -7.30 25.68 -10.64
CA SER A 132 -6.10 26.07 -9.89
C SER A 132 -5.36 24.85 -9.32
N TYR A 133 -6.09 23.79 -9.00
CA TYR A 133 -5.55 22.57 -8.40
C TYR A 133 -6.02 21.32 -9.16
N PRO A 134 -5.56 21.13 -10.41
CA PRO A 134 -5.99 19.98 -11.21
C PRO A 134 -5.48 18.71 -10.54
N LEU A 135 -6.41 17.90 -10.02
CA LEU A 135 -6.08 16.63 -9.36
C LEU A 135 -5.72 15.53 -10.37
N GLY A 136 -6.01 15.74 -11.66
CA GLY A 136 -5.76 14.78 -12.73
C GLY A 136 -6.66 13.55 -12.61
N GLY A 137 -7.21 13.04 -13.71
CA GLY A 137 -8.04 11.82 -13.73
C GLY A 137 -7.27 10.52 -13.40
N ILE A 138 -6.18 10.63 -12.64
CA ILE A 138 -5.28 9.53 -12.30
C ILE A 138 -5.85 8.86 -11.05
N GLN A 139 -6.19 7.57 -11.16
CA GLN A 139 -6.54 6.76 -9.99
C GLN A 139 -5.28 6.59 -9.13
N PHE A 140 -5.14 7.40 -8.08
CA PHE A 140 -4.00 7.33 -7.17
C PHE A 140 -4.15 6.15 -6.21
N THR A 141 -3.63 4.99 -6.61
CA THR A 141 -3.59 3.77 -5.76
C THR A 141 -2.47 3.81 -4.71
N SER A 142 -1.57 4.78 -4.79
CA SER A 142 -0.49 4.98 -3.82
C SER A 142 -0.50 6.40 -3.28
N TYR A 143 -0.45 6.52 -1.95
CA TYR A 143 -0.24 7.78 -1.23
C TYR A 143 0.97 8.54 -1.80
N ASN A 144 0.73 9.67 -2.48
CA ASN A 144 1.78 10.59 -2.93
C ASN A 144 1.64 11.91 -2.15
N PRO A 145 2.66 12.33 -1.36
CA PRO A 145 2.60 13.53 -0.54
C PRO A 145 2.40 14.81 -1.36
N GLU A 146 2.92 14.90 -2.59
CA GLU A 146 2.68 16.06 -3.45
C GLU A 146 1.22 16.13 -3.92
N THR A 147 0.65 14.98 -4.28
CA THR A 147 -0.77 14.88 -4.64
C THR A 147 -1.66 15.24 -3.46
N CYS A 148 -1.33 14.77 -2.25
CA CYS A 148 -2.07 15.14 -1.05
C CYS A 148 -1.94 16.63 -0.70
N ARG A 149 -0.76 17.23 -0.92
CA ARG A 149 -0.61 18.68 -0.78
C ARG A 149 -1.51 19.45 -1.75
N LYS A 150 -1.57 19.03 -3.02
CA LYS A 150 -2.48 19.63 -4.02
C LYS A 150 -3.95 19.44 -3.63
N PHE A 151 -4.32 18.24 -3.16
CA PHE A 151 -5.67 17.96 -2.68
C PHE A 151 -6.05 18.81 -1.47
N ASN A 152 -5.15 19.00 -0.51
CA ASN A 152 -5.41 19.84 0.66
C ASN A 152 -5.64 21.31 0.24
N LEU A 153 -4.85 21.84 -0.69
CA LEU A 153 -5.06 23.19 -1.24
C LEU A 153 -6.38 23.31 -2.02
N PHE A 154 -6.73 22.27 -2.79
CA PHE A 154 -8.03 22.18 -3.45
C PHE A 154 -9.17 22.19 -2.43
N GLN A 155 -9.08 21.35 -1.40
CA GLN A 155 -10.08 21.26 -0.34
C GLN A 155 -10.23 22.60 0.38
N ASP A 156 -9.13 23.27 0.75
CA ASP A 156 -9.17 24.57 1.43
C ASP A 156 -9.86 25.63 0.57
N CYS A 157 -9.57 25.65 -0.74
CA CYS A 157 -10.25 26.52 -1.70
C CYS A 157 -11.77 26.24 -1.75
N VAL A 158 -12.16 24.97 -1.86
CA VAL A 158 -13.56 24.55 -1.88
C VAL A 158 -14.27 24.94 -0.58
N MET A 159 -13.64 24.71 0.57
CA MET A 159 -14.17 25.09 1.89
C MET A 159 -14.38 26.59 2.02
N ASP A 160 -13.45 27.40 1.51
CA ASP A 160 -13.55 28.86 1.53
C ASP A 160 -14.71 29.34 0.65
N VAL A 161 -14.85 28.78 -0.56
CA VAL A 161 -15.97 29.09 -1.46
C VAL A 161 -17.30 28.71 -0.81
N VAL A 162 -17.41 27.49 -0.26
CA VAL A 162 -18.64 27.03 0.41
C VAL A 162 -19.02 27.96 1.56
N ARG A 163 -18.08 28.27 2.46
CA ARG A 163 -18.35 29.14 3.63
C ARG A 163 -18.74 30.57 3.26
N ASN A 164 -18.12 31.13 2.23
CA ASN A 164 -18.25 32.55 1.91
C ASN A 164 -19.33 32.85 0.87
N ARG A 165 -19.66 31.88 0.00
CA ARG A 165 -20.52 32.12 -1.17
C ARG A 165 -21.75 31.24 -1.24
N CYS A 166 -21.82 30.17 -0.46
CA CYS A 166 -22.88 29.17 -0.58
C CYS A 166 -23.91 29.29 0.55
N ARG A 167 -25.05 28.63 0.38
CA ARG A 167 -26.09 28.60 1.43
C ARG A 167 -25.62 27.67 2.55
N PRO A 168 -26.04 27.89 3.80
CA PRO A 168 -25.69 26.99 4.91
C PRO A 168 -26.08 25.53 4.66
N ASP A 169 -27.14 25.28 3.87
CA ASP A 169 -27.55 23.92 3.52
C ASP A 169 -26.61 23.24 2.51
N ASP A 170 -25.83 24.01 1.74
CA ASP A 170 -24.86 23.48 0.77
C ASP A 170 -23.65 22.81 1.46
N ASP A 171 -23.36 23.16 2.73
CA ASP A 171 -22.31 22.52 3.54
C ASP A 171 -22.51 21.00 3.61
N ARG A 172 -23.75 20.52 3.50
CA ARG A 172 -24.08 19.08 3.52
C ARG A 172 -23.63 18.35 2.27
N LEU A 173 -23.50 19.05 1.14
CA LEU A 173 -23.14 18.49 -0.15
C LEU A 173 -21.61 18.44 -0.36
N LEU A 174 -20.87 19.12 0.51
CA LEU A 174 -19.41 19.26 0.46
C LEU A 174 -18.66 17.92 0.40
N GLY A 175 -18.96 16.97 1.28
CA GLY A 175 -18.24 15.70 1.28
C GLY A 175 -18.47 14.90 0.01
N GLN A 176 -19.70 14.93 -0.52
CA GLN A 176 -20.03 14.29 -1.79
C GLN A 176 -19.20 14.91 -2.93
N TYR A 177 -19.12 16.24 -2.99
CA TYR A 177 -18.32 16.95 -3.98
C TYR A 177 -16.81 16.65 -3.86
N LEU A 178 -16.26 16.63 -2.64
CA LEU A 178 -14.85 16.33 -2.40
C LEU A 178 -14.49 14.90 -2.78
N VAL A 179 -15.37 13.93 -2.51
CA VAL A 179 -15.14 12.53 -2.90
C VAL A 179 -15.31 12.32 -4.41
N ASP A 180 -16.27 13.00 -5.05
CA ASP A 180 -16.48 12.89 -6.49
C ASP A 180 -15.28 13.42 -7.29
N ASN A 181 -14.65 14.52 -6.83
CA ASN A 181 -13.53 15.16 -7.51
C ASN A 181 -12.16 14.67 -7.02
N GLY A 182 -12.03 14.38 -5.73
CA GLY A 182 -10.78 13.92 -5.10
C GLY A 182 -10.60 12.40 -5.09
N HIS A 183 -11.67 11.64 -5.31
CA HIS A 183 -11.67 10.19 -5.19
C HIS A 183 -11.03 9.74 -3.87
N ASP A 184 -10.09 8.79 -3.95
CA ASP A 184 -9.39 8.21 -2.82
C ASP A 184 -8.55 9.22 -2.04
N LEU A 185 -8.17 10.35 -2.65
CA LEU A 185 -7.43 11.41 -1.95
C LEU A 185 -8.26 12.01 -0.81
N ALA A 186 -9.59 12.03 -0.93
CA ALA A 186 -10.47 12.67 0.04
C ALA A 186 -10.40 12.07 1.45
N TRP A 187 -10.07 10.78 1.57
CA TRP A 187 -9.86 10.09 2.87
C TRP A 187 -8.44 9.56 3.06
N ASN A 188 -7.63 9.48 2.00
CA ASN A 188 -6.23 9.06 2.14
C ASN A 188 -5.28 10.23 2.48
N CYS A 189 -5.64 11.45 2.12
CA CYS A 189 -4.87 12.64 2.43
C CYS A 189 -5.35 13.21 3.77
N GLY A 190 -4.65 12.86 4.84
CA GLY A 190 -4.84 13.51 6.13
C GLY A 190 -4.46 14.99 6.07
N GLU A 191 -4.94 15.75 7.07
CA GLU A 191 -4.36 17.06 7.36
C GLU A 191 -2.89 16.81 7.70
N SER A 192 -2.03 17.07 6.73
CA SER A 192 -0.61 17.16 6.97
C SER A 192 -0.42 18.39 7.84
N THR A 193 -0.57 18.21 9.15
CA THR A 193 0.21 18.97 10.11
C THR A 193 1.64 18.94 9.60
N SER A 194 2.29 20.10 9.68
CA SER A 194 3.65 20.37 9.22
C SER A 194 4.58 19.14 9.27
N THR A 195 5.56 19.12 8.36
CA THR A 195 6.71 18.22 8.23
C THR A 195 7.24 17.46 9.47
N SER A 196 6.91 17.84 10.70
CA SER A 196 7.18 17.16 11.98
C SER A 196 6.37 15.89 12.30
N ASP A 197 5.13 15.70 11.83
CA ASP A 197 4.32 14.50 12.20
C ASP A 197 4.54 13.27 11.28
N TRP A 198 5.22 13.46 10.15
CA TRP A 198 5.66 12.38 9.26
C TRP A 198 6.61 11.39 9.93
N ASP A 199 7.40 11.87 10.89
CA ASP A 199 8.28 11.02 11.69
C ASP A 199 7.55 10.22 12.76
N ARG A 200 6.29 10.55 13.12
CA ARG A 200 5.52 9.82 14.13
C ARG A 200 4.73 8.63 13.57
N THR A 201 4.07 8.80 12.42
CA THR A 201 3.17 7.75 11.88
C THR A 201 3.91 6.55 11.30
N ARG A 202 5.19 6.71 10.91
CA ARG A 202 6.06 5.58 10.54
C ARG A 202 6.43 4.69 11.74
N TYR A 203 6.48 5.26 12.95
CA TYR A 203 6.85 4.55 14.19
C TYR A 203 5.73 3.66 14.74
N ASP A 204 4.46 4.05 14.60
CA ASP A 204 3.34 3.27 15.16
C ASP A 204 3.01 2.01 14.34
N LYS A 205 3.34 2.00 13.04
CA LYS A 205 3.10 0.85 12.15
C LYS A 205 4.09 -0.30 12.35
N ASP A 206 5.29 -0.01 12.88
CA ASP A 206 6.28 -1.02 13.23
C ASP A 206 5.98 -1.68 14.59
N ARG A 207 5.40 -0.95 15.55
CA ARG A 207 5.00 -1.47 16.86
C ARG A 207 3.94 -2.58 16.79
N THR A 208 2.97 -2.46 15.87
CA THR A 208 1.91 -3.47 15.72
C THR A 208 2.37 -4.75 15.02
N ARG A 209 3.55 -4.72 14.37
CA ARG A 209 4.16 -5.91 13.77
C ARG A 209 4.95 -6.70 14.82
N ASP A 210 5.66 -6.00 15.70
CA ASP A 210 6.43 -6.62 16.79
C ASP A 210 5.54 -7.34 17.82
N ASP A 211 4.34 -6.84 18.10
CA ASP A 211 3.40 -7.55 19.00
C ASP A 211 2.82 -8.85 18.38
N ARG A 212 2.82 -8.96 17.04
CA ARG A 212 2.38 -10.17 16.33
C ARG A 212 3.48 -11.23 16.30
N ASP A 213 4.72 -10.81 16.06
CA ASP A 213 5.88 -11.71 16.05
C ASP A 213 6.18 -12.24 17.46
N ARG A 214 5.95 -11.42 18.51
CA ARG A 214 6.07 -11.86 19.92
C ARG A 214 5.02 -12.89 20.35
N TYR A 215 3.88 -12.98 19.64
CA TYR A 215 2.84 -13.97 19.91
C TYR A 215 3.10 -15.30 19.21
N ASP A 216 3.69 -15.27 18.01
CA ASP A 216 4.07 -16.47 17.24
C ASP A 216 5.30 -17.16 17.85
N ASP A 217 6.28 -16.42 18.36
CA ASP A 217 7.45 -17.01 19.05
C ASP A 217 7.03 -17.74 20.34
N ARG A 218 6.08 -17.17 21.10
CA ARG A 218 5.56 -17.81 22.33
C ARG A 218 4.74 -19.09 22.06
N TYR A 219 4.17 -19.22 20.87
CA TYR A 219 3.41 -20.42 20.49
C TYR A 219 4.34 -21.53 19.99
N ASN A 220 5.44 -21.17 19.30
CA ASN A 220 6.44 -22.13 18.82
C ASN A 220 7.31 -22.72 19.94
N ASP A 221 7.68 -21.93 20.95
CA ASP A 221 8.47 -22.45 22.08
C ASP A 221 7.72 -23.54 22.86
N ARG A 222 6.40 -23.38 23.04
CA ARG A 222 5.55 -24.41 23.68
C ARG A 222 5.37 -25.69 22.87
N TYR A 223 5.56 -25.63 21.55
CA TYR A 223 5.42 -26.78 20.67
C TYR A 223 6.73 -27.56 20.52
N ASN A 224 7.87 -26.87 20.60
CA ASN A 224 9.20 -27.47 20.53
C ASN A 224 9.56 -28.21 21.84
N ASP A 225 9.21 -27.66 23.01
CA ASP A 225 9.44 -28.36 24.29
C ASP A 225 8.70 -29.71 24.37
N ARG A 226 7.50 -29.82 23.77
CA ARG A 226 6.75 -31.10 23.69
C ARG A 226 7.32 -32.11 22.71
N ARG A 227 8.21 -31.69 21.81
CA ARG A 227 8.78 -32.56 20.76
C ARG A 227 10.09 -33.18 21.21
N ASP A 228 10.89 -32.46 21.98
CA ASP A 228 12.16 -32.96 22.52
C ASP A 228 11.96 -34.05 23.57
N ASP A 229 10.88 -33.97 24.38
CA ASP A 229 10.55 -35.05 25.32
C ASP A 229 10.17 -36.36 24.61
N ARG A 230 9.55 -36.30 23.42
CA ARG A 230 9.17 -37.53 22.68
C ARG A 230 10.34 -38.20 21.96
N TYR A 231 11.42 -37.47 21.65
CA TYR A 231 12.60 -38.08 21.03
C TYR A 231 13.51 -38.73 22.06
N ARG A 232 13.58 -38.18 23.29
CA ARG A 232 14.38 -38.77 24.38
C ARG A 232 13.88 -40.13 24.84
N ASP A 233 12.57 -40.37 24.83
CA ASP A 233 12.03 -41.69 25.20
C ASP A 233 12.19 -42.73 24.07
N ARG A 234 12.19 -42.31 22.80
CA ARG A 234 12.27 -43.23 21.66
C ARG A 234 13.66 -43.82 21.41
N ASP A 235 14.72 -43.08 21.77
CA ASP A 235 16.09 -43.58 21.68
C ASP A 235 16.49 -44.44 22.88
N ARG A 236 15.72 -44.41 23.98
CA ARG A 236 15.93 -45.30 25.12
C ARG A 236 15.41 -46.72 24.86
N ASP A 237 14.32 -46.85 24.12
CA ASP A 237 13.75 -48.16 23.75
C ASP A 237 14.50 -48.83 22.60
N ARG A 238 15.11 -48.05 21.68
CA ARG A 238 15.83 -48.61 20.52
C ARG A 238 17.15 -49.31 20.85
N ASN A 239 17.71 -49.08 22.04
CA ASN A 239 18.95 -49.70 22.49
C ASN A 239 18.74 -50.99 23.31
N GLN A 240 17.50 -51.43 23.56
CA GLN A 240 17.24 -52.70 24.26
C GLN A 240 16.96 -53.90 23.34
N ASP A 241 16.65 -53.68 22.05
CA ASP A 241 16.27 -54.77 21.14
C ASP A 241 17.40 -55.31 20.24
N SER A 242 18.65 -54.85 20.41
CA SER A 242 19.79 -55.26 19.56
C SER A 242 20.44 -56.60 19.96
N TRP A 243 19.83 -57.37 20.86
CA TRP A 243 20.32 -58.70 21.25
C TRP A 243 19.23 -59.76 21.16
N ARG A 244 18.75 -60.06 19.94
CA ARG A 244 18.13 -61.37 19.67
C ARG A 244 18.15 -61.77 18.20
N SER A 245 19.02 -62.75 17.95
CA SER A 245 18.81 -63.90 17.06
C SER A 245 18.69 -63.68 15.55
N ASN A 246 19.87 -63.82 14.94
CA ASN A 246 20.11 -64.51 13.69
C ASN A 246 19.66 -66.00 13.75
N TYR A 247 18.93 -66.49 12.74
CA TYR A 247 18.91 -67.85 12.14
C TYR A 247 17.55 -68.11 11.47
N GLY A 248 17.56 -68.48 10.18
CA GLY A 248 16.52 -69.32 9.58
C GLY A 248 15.97 -68.88 8.22
N ASN A 249 16.60 -69.38 7.14
CA ASN A 249 16.00 -69.59 5.81
C ASN A 249 14.66 -70.35 5.90
N VAL A 250 13.68 -70.09 5.01
CA VAL A 250 13.01 -71.06 4.10
C VAL A 250 12.24 -70.30 3.00
N GLU A 251 12.31 -70.83 1.78
CA GLU A 251 11.65 -70.48 0.52
C GLU A 251 10.10 -70.64 0.48
N ARG A 252 9.51 -70.31 -0.70
CA ARG A 252 8.10 -70.40 -1.15
C ARG A 252 7.22 -69.23 -0.71
N GLY A 253 6.46 -68.56 -1.56
CA GLY A 253 5.92 -68.91 -2.87
C GLY A 253 4.43 -68.55 -2.86
N GLY A 254 3.92 -67.92 -3.93
CA GLY A 254 2.50 -67.91 -4.25
C GLY A 254 1.68 -66.69 -3.84
N ASN A 255 1.30 -65.91 -4.85
CA ASN A 255 -0.08 -65.66 -5.31
C ASN A 255 -1.19 -65.20 -4.34
N ARG A 256 -1.98 -64.26 -4.89
CA ARG A 256 -3.41 -63.91 -4.68
C ARG A 256 -3.76 -62.77 -3.73
N ASP A 257 -4.38 -61.77 -4.37
CA ASP A 257 -5.71 -61.24 -4.12
C ASP A 257 -6.11 -60.98 -2.66
N ASN A 258 -6.34 -59.71 -2.33
CA ASN A 258 -7.57 -59.38 -1.63
C ASN A 258 -8.03 -57.95 -1.91
N ASP A 259 -9.18 -57.93 -2.57
CA ASP A 259 -10.13 -56.85 -2.69
C ASP A 259 -10.65 -56.32 -1.34
N ARG A 260 -11.28 -55.15 -1.44
CA ARG A 260 -12.43 -54.67 -0.64
C ARG A 260 -12.19 -54.41 0.85
N TYR A 261 -12.26 -53.11 1.20
CA TYR A 261 -13.25 -52.69 2.19
C TYR A 261 -13.92 -51.39 1.74
N SER A 262 -15.20 -51.53 1.40
CA SER A 262 -16.16 -50.47 1.16
C SER A 262 -16.93 -50.21 2.47
N ASP A 263 -17.28 -48.94 2.67
CA ASP A 263 -18.46 -48.42 3.37
C ASP A 263 -18.69 -48.71 4.87
N ARG A 264 -18.83 -47.61 5.63
CA ARG A 264 -20.07 -47.37 6.40
C ARG A 264 -20.32 -45.89 6.71
N TYR A 265 -21.46 -45.45 6.17
CA TYR A 265 -22.31 -44.31 6.51
C TYR A 265 -22.44 -43.99 8.00
N TYR A 266 -22.61 -42.70 8.33
CA TYR A 266 -23.85 -42.19 8.95
C TYR A 266 -24.12 -40.71 8.55
N PRO A 267 -25.39 -40.31 8.32
CA PRO A 267 -25.78 -38.98 7.82
C PRO A 267 -26.44 -38.07 8.88
N GLY A 268 -26.51 -36.77 8.59
CA GLY A 268 -27.35 -35.77 9.27
C GLY A 268 -26.55 -34.55 9.75
N GLY A 269 -26.91 -33.30 9.45
CA GLY A 269 -28.08 -32.80 8.78
C GLY A 269 -28.01 -31.28 8.55
N SER A 270 -28.84 -30.85 7.60
CA SER A 270 -29.56 -29.58 7.48
C SER A 270 -29.07 -28.35 8.27
N GLY A 271 -28.64 -27.34 7.53
CA GLY A 271 -28.49 -25.97 7.99
C GLY A 271 -28.48 -25.03 6.80
N GLY A 272 -29.63 -24.86 6.14
CA GLY A 272 -29.79 -23.96 5.01
C GLY A 272 -29.75 -22.50 5.45
N TYR A 273 -28.93 -21.71 4.76
CA TYR A 273 -29.14 -20.28 4.58
C TYR A 273 -28.83 -19.92 3.12
N GLY A 274 -29.90 -19.65 2.39
CA GLY A 274 -29.84 -19.04 1.07
C GLY A 274 -29.51 -17.56 1.17
N GLY A 275 -28.87 -17.05 0.11
CA GLY A 275 -28.59 -15.62 -0.02
C GLY A 275 -27.52 -15.30 -1.06
N ASN A 276 -27.55 -15.92 -2.24
CA ASN A 276 -26.70 -15.50 -3.36
C ASN A 276 -27.27 -14.22 -3.98
N ALA A 277 -27.02 -13.09 -3.31
CA ALA A 277 -27.17 -11.77 -3.91
C ALA A 277 -26.02 -11.57 -4.91
N TYR A 278 -26.29 -11.89 -6.17
CA TYR A 278 -25.48 -11.45 -7.29
C TYR A 278 -25.55 -9.91 -7.37
N SER A 279 -24.57 -9.21 -6.78
CA SER A 279 -24.39 -7.78 -7.02
C SER A 279 -23.73 -7.61 -8.39
N GLY A 280 -24.54 -7.56 -9.44
CA GLY A 280 -24.12 -7.11 -10.76
C GLY A 280 -23.75 -5.63 -10.71
N SER A 281 -22.48 -5.33 -10.43
CA SER A 281 -21.92 -3.99 -10.63
C SER A 281 -21.61 -3.83 -12.12
N SER A 282 -22.38 -2.98 -12.80
CA SER A 282 -22.30 -2.74 -14.24
C SER A 282 -21.54 -1.45 -14.61
N GLY A 283 -20.65 -0.95 -13.73
CA GLY A 283 -20.08 0.39 -13.85
C GLY A 283 -18.55 0.51 -14.00
N ASP A 284 -17.75 -0.46 -13.59
CA ASP A 284 -16.29 -0.30 -13.51
C ASP A 284 -15.54 -1.30 -14.40
N ILE A 285 -15.50 -0.98 -15.69
CA ILE A 285 -14.78 -1.74 -16.72
C ILE A 285 -13.33 -1.26 -16.79
N THR A 286 -12.51 -1.62 -15.82
CA THR A 286 -11.03 -1.54 -15.94
C THR A 286 -10.45 -2.61 -15.04
N CYS A 287 -10.58 -3.89 -15.42
CA CYS A 287 -10.11 -4.95 -14.53
C CYS A 287 -8.57 -5.04 -14.55
N CYS A 288 -7.98 -4.96 -13.36
CA CYS A 288 -6.61 -5.35 -12.97
C CYS A 288 -5.43 -4.41 -13.24
N ARG A 289 -5.64 -3.26 -13.86
CA ARG A 289 -4.61 -2.21 -13.85
C ARG A 289 -4.48 -1.68 -12.42
N ASN A 290 -3.35 -1.96 -11.77
CA ASN A 290 -3.04 -1.60 -10.37
C ASN A 290 -3.66 -2.49 -9.27
N GLU A 291 -4.21 -3.67 -9.61
CA GLU A 291 -4.55 -4.62 -8.54
C GLU A 291 -3.27 -5.08 -7.82
N ARG A 292 -3.38 -5.41 -6.53
CA ARG A 292 -2.28 -6.05 -5.80
C ARG A 292 -2.44 -7.56 -5.93
N CYS A 293 -1.33 -8.29 -5.79
CA CYS A 293 -1.38 -9.73 -5.69
C CYS A 293 -2.18 -10.16 -4.46
N ASP A 294 -3.35 -10.74 -4.71
CA ASP A 294 -4.25 -11.25 -3.68
C ASP A 294 -4.80 -12.62 -4.10
N ARG A 295 -4.50 -13.63 -3.28
CA ARG A 295 -4.97 -15.01 -3.49
C ARG A 295 -6.50 -15.11 -3.46
N SER A 296 -7.17 -14.28 -2.66
CA SER A 296 -8.64 -14.31 -2.57
C SER A 296 -9.28 -13.81 -3.87
N ARG A 297 -8.72 -12.73 -4.42
CA ARG A 297 -9.11 -12.16 -5.72
C ARG A 297 -8.84 -13.12 -6.88
N LEU A 298 -7.66 -13.74 -6.91
CA LEU A 298 -7.33 -14.78 -7.90
C LEU A 298 -8.37 -15.91 -7.88
N GLN A 299 -8.69 -16.43 -6.69
CA GLN A 299 -9.67 -17.49 -6.54
C GLN A 299 -11.07 -17.05 -6.97
N GLN A 300 -11.48 -15.82 -6.65
CA GLN A 300 -12.76 -15.24 -7.10
C GLN A 300 -12.85 -15.19 -8.63
N CYS A 301 -11.81 -14.71 -9.30
CA CYS A 301 -11.77 -14.64 -10.77
C CYS A 301 -11.80 -16.04 -11.39
N ARG A 302 -11.08 -17.00 -10.79
CA ARG A 302 -11.10 -18.42 -11.18
C ARG A 302 -12.49 -19.04 -11.05
N ASP A 303 -13.14 -18.88 -9.91
CA ASP A 303 -14.45 -19.49 -9.61
C ASP A 303 -15.57 -18.84 -10.43
N SER A 304 -15.52 -17.53 -10.65
CA SER A 304 -16.47 -16.82 -11.49
C SER A 304 -16.36 -17.24 -12.96
N LEU A 305 -15.13 -17.32 -13.46
CA LEU A 305 -14.87 -17.74 -14.84
C LEU A 305 -15.25 -19.21 -15.06
N THR A 306 -14.88 -20.10 -14.13
CA THR A 306 -15.21 -21.53 -14.20
C THR A 306 -16.72 -21.75 -14.20
N ARG A 307 -17.46 -21.06 -13.32
CA ARG A 307 -18.94 -21.12 -13.32
C ARG A 307 -19.54 -20.65 -14.64
N THR A 308 -18.98 -19.62 -15.25
CA THR A 308 -19.45 -19.09 -16.54
C THR A 308 -19.21 -20.09 -17.66
N ILE A 309 -18.02 -20.71 -17.71
CA ILE A 309 -17.66 -21.74 -18.70
C ILE A 309 -18.50 -23.00 -18.52
N ASP A 310 -18.70 -23.44 -17.28
CA ASP A 310 -19.40 -24.68 -16.95
C ASP A 310 -20.92 -24.52 -17.02
N SER A 311 -21.44 -23.29 -17.02
CA SER A 311 -22.83 -22.99 -17.36
C SER A 311 -23.05 -23.29 -18.85
N ARG A 312 -23.24 -24.58 -19.15
CA ARG A 312 -23.51 -25.13 -20.50
C ARG A 312 -24.86 -24.66 -21.02
N MET A 313 -25.04 -23.35 -21.25
CA MET A 313 -26.14 -22.89 -22.08
C MET A 313 -25.73 -23.14 -23.53
N THR A 314 -26.33 -24.16 -24.13
CA THR A 314 -26.32 -24.36 -25.58
C THR A 314 -27.15 -23.26 -26.22
N GLY A 315 -26.55 -22.08 -26.41
CA GLY A 315 -27.24 -20.91 -26.95
C GLY A 315 -26.38 -19.65 -26.93
N TYR A 316 -26.75 -18.69 -27.76
CA TYR A 316 -26.15 -17.36 -27.82
C TYR A 316 -26.22 -16.72 -26.43
N GLN A 317 -25.07 -16.36 -25.87
CA GLN A 317 -24.97 -15.77 -24.53
C GLN A 317 -25.38 -14.30 -24.56
N ASP A 318 -25.92 -13.74 -23.48
CA ASP A 318 -26.13 -12.30 -23.41
C ASP A 318 -24.77 -11.56 -23.42
N SER A 319 -24.76 -10.40 -24.08
CA SER A 319 -23.67 -9.40 -24.08
C SER A 319 -23.07 -9.18 -22.68
N LYS A 320 -23.92 -9.18 -21.65
CA LYS A 320 -23.53 -8.97 -20.25
C LYS A 320 -22.72 -10.13 -19.68
N THR A 321 -23.13 -11.36 -19.99
CA THR A 321 -22.40 -12.58 -19.61
C THR A 321 -21.04 -12.61 -20.29
N CYS A 322 -20.99 -12.24 -21.57
CA CYS A 322 -19.74 -12.20 -22.32
C CYS A 322 -18.77 -11.12 -21.84
N ARG A 323 -19.29 -9.94 -21.45
CA ARG A 323 -18.50 -8.91 -20.77
C ARG A 323 -17.90 -9.44 -19.47
N SER A 324 -18.73 -10.05 -18.63
CA SER A 324 -18.27 -10.63 -17.36
C SER A 324 -17.25 -11.77 -17.56
N ALA A 325 -17.43 -12.61 -18.58
CA ALA A 325 -16.47 -13.65 -18.92
C ALA A 325 -15.10 -13.06 -19.31
N ARG A 326 -15.08 -12.00 -20.13
CA ARG A 326 -13.86 -11.28 -20.53
C ARG A 326 -13.19 -10.60 -19.34
N ASP A 327 -13.95 -9.94 -18.47
CA ASP A 327 -13.42 -9.31 -17.26
C ASP A 327 -12.77 -10.32 -16.32
N ASN A 328 -13.47 -11.42 -16.02
CA ASN A 328 -12.92 -12.48 -15.15
C ASN A 328 -11.70 -13.17 -15.79
N PHE A 329 -11.68 -13.30 -17.11
CA PHE A 329 -10.53 -13.83 -17.86
C PHE A 329 -9.32 -12.89 -17.78
N ASN A 330 -9.52 -11.59 -18.03
CA ASN A 330 -8.46 -10.58 -17.88
C ASN A 330 -7.92 -10.56 -16.45
N CYS A 331 -8.80 -10.68 -15.45
CA CYS A 331 -8.40 -10.80 -14.06
C CYS A 331 -7.56 -12.02 -13.77
N LEU A 332 -8.03 -13.20 -14.19
CA LEU A 332 -7.29 -14.44 -14.00
C LEU A 332 -5.92 -14.37 -14.68
N LEU A 333 -5.87 -13.84 -15.91
CA LEU A 333 -4.63 -13.67 -16.67
C LEU A 333 -3.64 -12.77 -15.93
N TRP A 334 -4.11 -11.61 -15.45
CA TRP A 334 -3.28 -10.66 -14.71
C TRP A 334 -2.79 -11.26 -13.39
N GLN A 335 -3.68 -11.79 -12.56
CA GLN A 335 -3.32 -12.37 -11.25
C GLN A 335 -2.35 -13.55 -11.42
N THR A 336 -2.59 -14.42 -12.41
CA THR A 336 -1.71 -15.56 -12.66
C THR A 336 -0.34 -15.14 -13.17
N SER A 337 -0.28 -14.17 -14.09
CA SER A 337 0.99 -13.73 -14.66
C SER A 337 1.91 -13.03 -13.64
N ASN A 338 1.34 -12.35 -12.64
CA ASN A 338 2.09 -11.54 -11.67
C ASN A 338 2.26 -12.17 -10.28
N CYS A 339 1.34 -13.04 -9.85
CA CYS A 339 1.20 -13.38 -8.43
C CYS A 339 1.38 -14.86 -8.12
N VAL A 340 1.45 -15.70 -9.14
CA VAL A 340 1.36 -17.15 -9.02
C VAL A 340 2.68 -17.79 -9.44
N SER A 341 3.12 -18.78 -8.65
CA SER A 341 4.32 -19.57 -8.93
C SER A 341 4.15 -20.41 -10.20
N ARG A 342 5.25 -20.76 -10.88
CA ARG A 342 5.19 -21.53 -12.14
C ARG A 342 4.40 -22.84 -12.00
N GLU A 343 4.59 -23.55 -10.89
CA GLU A 343 3.89 -24.81 -10.61
C GLU A 343 2.37 -24.64 -10.46
N GLU A 344 1.93 -23.51 -9.93
CA GLU A 344 0.51 -23.17 -9.83
C GLU A 344 -0.05 -22.69 -11.18
N LYS A 345 0.74 -21.97 -11.98
CA LYS A 345 0.35 -21.56 -13.36
C LYS A 345 0.02 -22.77 -14.24
N ASP A 346 0.80 -23.84 -14.12
CA ASP A 346 0.57 -25.07 -14.88
C ASP A 346 -0.77 -25.73 -14.54
N ARG A 347 -1.26 -25.59 -13.29
CA ARG A 347 -2.60 -26.08 -12.91
C ARG A 347 -3.73 -25.30 -13.56
N ASP A 348 -3.49 -24.03 -13.89
CA ASP A 348 -4.48 -23.15 -14.54
C ASP A 348 -4.47 -23.21 -16.07
N ASN A 349 -3.51 -23.91 -16.68
CA ASN A 349 -3.35 -23.96 -18.13
C ASN A 349 -4.62 -24.47 -18.84
N ASP A 350 -5.23 -25.55 -18.32
CA ASP A 350 -6.48 -26.09 -18.87
C ASP A 350 -7.66 -25.11 -18.72
N LEU A 351 -7.69 -24.32 -17.65
CA LEU A 351 -8.72 -23.30 -17.47
C LEU A 351 -8.55 -22.16 -18.48
N PHE A 352 -7.33 -21.67 -18.72
CA PHE A 352 -7.07 -20.64 -19.75
C PHE A 352 -7.48 -21.10 -21.14
N ARG A 353 -7.14 -22.34 -21.52
CA ARG A 353 -7.53 -22.91 -22.82
C ARG A 353 -9.05 -23.02 -22.96
N ARG A 354 -9.73 -23.56 -21.95
CA ARG A 354 -11.21 -23.66 -21.94
C ARG A 354 -11.87 -22.28 -21.97
N ALA A 355 -11.34 -21.31 -21.24
CA ALA A 355 -11.85 -19.95 -21.19
C ALA A 355 -11.71 -19.24 -22.54
N ARG A 356 -10.54 -19.35 -23.17
CA ARG A 356 -10.29 -18.81 -24.52
C ARG A 356 -11.27 -19.41 -25.52
N ASP A 357 -11.38 -20.74 -25.55
CA ASP A 357 -12.28 -21.44 -26.48
C ASP A 357 -13.76 -21.07 -26.21
N TYR A 358 -14.14 -20.88 -24.95
CA TYR A 358 -15.47 -20.42 -24.58
C TYR A 358 -15.74 -18.99 -25.07
N ILE A 359 -14.83 -18.04 -24.81
CA ILE A 359 -14.96 -16.64 -25.26
C ILE A 359 -15.02 -16.60 -26.79
N SER A 360 -14.15 -17.37 -27.46
CA SER A 360 -14.11 -17.34 -28.92
C SER A 360 -15.37 -17.92 -29.57
N ARG A 361 -15.96 -18.97 -28.99
CA ARG A 361 -17.17 -19.60 -29.55
C ARG A 361 -18.45 -18.84 -29.20
N ASN A 362 -18.54 -18.27 -28.00
CA ASN A 362 -19.81 -17.77 -27.46
C ASN A 362 -19.89 -16.25 -27.37
N CYS A 363 -18.75 -15.54 -27.38
CA CYS A 363 -18.71 -14.09 -27.13
C CYS A 363 -18.20 -13.25 -28.29
N ASP A 364 -17.53 -13.88 -29.26
CA ASP A 364 -17.02 -13.20 -30.45
C ASP A 364 -18.12 -12.60 -31.33
N THR A 365 -19.35 -13.08 -31.21
CA THR A 365 -20.51 -12.53 -31.92
C THR A 365 -20.92 -11.14 -31.42
N TYR A 366 -20.47 -10.73 -30.23
CA TYR A 366 -20.62 -9.39 -29.68
C TYR A 366 -19.41 -8.48 -29.98
N GLY A 367 -18.67 -8.82 -31.03
CA GLY A 367 -17.44 -8.17 -31.43
C GLY A 367 -16.23 -9.02 -31.09
N ARG A 368 -15.35 -9.21 -32.07
CA ARG A 368 -14.03 -9.80 -31.90
C ARG A 368 -12.99 -8.70 -31.74
N TRP A 369 -11.92 -8.99 -31.00
CA TRP A 369 -10.74 -8.12 -31.01
C TRP A 369 -10.21 -7.94 -32.44
N SER A 370 -10.32 -8.98 -33.28
CA SER A 370 -9.88 -8.95 -34.68
C SER A 370 -10.76 -8.09 -35.59
N GLU A 371 -11.94 -7.69 -35.12
CA GLU A 371 -12.83 -6.78 -35.83
C GLU A 371 -12.66 -5.34 -35.36
N ASN A 372 -12.24 -5.16 -34.11
CA ASN A 372 -11.99 -3.89 -33.46
C ASN A 372 -10.93 -3.06 -34.18
N SER A 373 -11.22 -1.79 -34.46
CA SER A 373 -10.32 -0.87 -35.16
C SER A 373 -9.06 -0.55 -34.36
N CYS A 374 -9.14 -0.49 -33.02
CA CYS A 374 -8.00 -0.25 -32.14
C CYS A 374 -6.87 -1.28 -32.37
N PHE A 375 -7.22 -2.58 -32.40
CA PHE A 375 -6.23 -3.65 -32.57
C PHE A 375 -5.72 -3.82 -34.01
N LYS A 376 -6.34 -3.13 -34.98
CA LYS A 376 -5.91 -3.11 -36.38
C LYS A 376 -4.97 -1.96 -36.73
N THR A 377 -4.70 -1.06 -35.78
CA THR A 377 -3.82 0.09 -36.01
C THR A 377 -2.40 -0.35 -36.36
N THR A 378 -1.69 0.48 -37.12
CA THR A 378 -0.31 0.21 -37.52
C THR A 378 0.63 0.18 -36.32
N GLU A 379 0.34 0.95 -35.26
CA GLU A 379 1.08 0.93 -34.01
C GLU A 379 0.90 -0.37 -33.25
N MET A 380 -0.33 -0.91 -33.20
CA MET A 380 -0.57 -2.22 -32.60
C MET A 380 0.17 -3.33 -33.35
N GLN A 381 0.14 -3.30 -34.68
CA GLN A 381 0.91 -4.23 -35.52
C GLN A 381 2.43 -4.08 -35.33
N ARG A 382 2.90 -2.86 -35.03
CA ARG A 382 4.31 -2.62 -34.69
C ARG A 382 4.68 -3.22 -33.33
N CYS A 383 3.78 -3.25 -32.36
CA CYS A 383 4.00 -4.00 -31.13
C CYS A 383 4.09 -5.50 -31.43
N GLU A 384 3.20 -6.04 -32.27
CA GLU A 384 3.21 -7.46 -32.66
C GLU A 384 4.53 -7.89 -33.31
N SER A 385 5.19 -7.04 -34.10
CA SER A 385 6.47 -7.39 -34.74
C SER A 385 7.63 -7.59 -33.76
N GLY A 386 7.48 -7.10 -32.52
CA GLY A 386 8.41 -7.37 -31.42
C GLY A 386 8.21 -8.74 -30.76
N LEU A 387 7.12 -9.45 -31.08
CA LEU A 387 6.83 -10.77 -30.56
C LEU A 387 7.55 -11.86 -31.37
N SER A 388 8.42 -12.61 -30.71
CA SER A 388 9.12 -13.76 -31.27
C SER A 388 8.16 -14.93 -31.56
N SER A 389 8.59 -15.83 -32.45
CA SER A 389 7.80 -17.00 -32.83
C SER A 389 7.37 -17.82 -31.61
N THR A 390 6.05 -18.00 -31.44
CA THR A 390 5.45 -18.70 -30.29
C THR A 390 5.67 -20.22 -30.29
N ARG A 391 6.31 -20.75 -31.35
CA ARG A 391 6.40 -22.21 -31.63
C ARG A 391 7.28 -23.01 -30.65
N GLY A 392 7.98 -22.35 -29.73
CA GLY A 392 8.90 -22.96 -28.76
C GLY A 392 8.43 -22.99 -27.30
N GLY A 393 7.20 -22.55 -27.02
CA GLY A 393 6.70 -22.43 -25.64
C GLY A 393 7.35 -21.29 -24.85
N ALA A 394 7.09 -21.24 -23.55
CA ALA A 394 7.59 -20.19 -22.65
C ALA A 394 9.03 -20.46 -22.20
N ASN A 395 10.00 -20.04 -23.02
CA ASN A 395 11.42 -19.94 -22.63
C ASN A 395 11.78 -18.49 -22.23
N TYR A 396 12.99 -18.29 -21.70
CA TYR A 396 13.42 -16.97 -21.20
C TYR A 396 13.36 -15.87 -22.29
N GLU A 397 13.87 -16.15 -23.48
CA GLU A 397 13.91 -15.19 -24.59
C GLU A 397 12.51 -14.87 -25.11
N ALA A 398 11.68 -15.91 -25.26
CA ALA A 398 10.28 -15.79 -25.65
C ALA A 398 9.48 -14.97 -24.63
N CYS A 399 9.71 -15.19 -23.33
CA CYS A 399 9.08 -14.40 -22.28
C CYS A 399 9.57 -12.95 -22.22
N ARG A 400 10.85 -12.69 -22.51
CA ARG A 400 11.37 -11.33 -22.61
C ARG A 400 10.70 -10.58 -23.77
N SER A 401 10.65 -11.20 -24.95
CA SER A 401 9.98 -10.66 -26.13
C SER A 401 8.48 -10.46 -25.90
N TYR A 402 7.82 -11.41 -25.24
CA TYR A 402 6.43 -11.28 -24.83
C TYR A 402 6.18 -10.09 -23.89
N ASN A 403 7.02 -9.90 -22.87
CA ASN A 403 6.87 -8.79 -21.94
C ASN A 403 7.03 -7.44 -22.66
N THR A 404 8.01 -7.31 -23.56
CA THR A 404 8.17 -6.11 -24.41
C THR A 404 6.93 -5.87 -25.31
N PHE A 405 6.38 -6.92 -25.91
CA PHE A 405 5.15 -6.85 -26.69
C PHE A 405 3.95 -6.40 -25.83
N LYS A 406 3.77 -7.01 -24.66
CA LYS A 406 2.71 -6.70 -23.70
C LYS A 406 2.77 -5.24 -23.26
N ASP A 407 3.94 -4.74 -22.91
CA ASP A 407 4.13 -3.35 -22.46
C ASP A 407 3.82 -2.36 -23.59
N CYS A 408 4.36 -2.59 -24.80
CA CYS A 408 4.07 -1.79 -25.99
C CYS A 408 2.57 -1.72 -26.29
N MET A 409 1.89 -2.88 -26.31
CA MET A 409 0.45 -2.96 -26.56
C MET A 409 -0.35 -2.23 -25.47
N THR A 410 0.05 -2.41 -24.20
CA THR A 410 -0.59 -1.80 -23.04
C THR A 410 -0.50 -0.27 -23.06
N ASP A 411 0.60 0.27 -23.57
CA ASP A 411 0.81 1.70 -23.81
C ASP A 411 -0.05 2.22 -24.97
N GLU A 412 -0.10 1.52 -26.11
CA GLU A 412 -0.94 1.92 -27.24
C GLU A 412 -2.44 1.86 -26.90
N LEU A 413 -2.87 0.86 -26.13
CA LEU A 413 -4.24 0.80 -25.60
C LEU A 413 -4.60 2.05 -24.78
N MET A 414 -3.73 2.51 -23.88
CA MET A 414 -3.98 3.74 -23.09
C MET A 414 -4.09 4.97 -23.94
N ARG A 415 -3.23 5.07 -24.95
CA ARG A 415 -3.06 6.31 -25.70
C ARG A 415 -4.16 6.51 -26.71
N ARG A 416 -4.69 5.42 -27.30
CA ARG A 416 -5.50 5.50 -28.51
C ARG A 416 -6.82 4.77 -28.45
N CYS A 417 -7.00 3.85 -27.52
CA CYS A 417 -8.17 2.99 -27.51
C CYS A 417 -9.16 3.38 -26.43
N THR A 418 -10.41 2.97 -26.62
CA THR A 418 -11.47 3.22 -25.65
C THR A 418 -11.36 2.24 -24.48
N ARG A 419 -11.99 2.59 -23.36
CA ARG A 419 -12.09 1.72 -22.19
C ARG A 419 -12.80 0.39 -22.49
N GLU A 420 -13.70 0.37 -23.48
CA GLU A 420 -14.34 -0.87 -23.91
C GLU A 420 -13.41 -1.75 -24.74
N ASP A 421 -12.42 -1.16 -25.42
CA ASP A 421 -11.41 -1.91 -26.17
C ASP A 421 -10.45 -2.66 -25.22
N GLU A 422 -10.20 -2.13 -24.02
CA GLU A 422 -9.40 -2.79 -22.99
C GLU A 422 -9.97 -4.16 -22.57
N LEU A 423 -11.29 -4.38 -22.72
CA LEU A 423 -11.91 -5.68 -22.44
C LEU A 423 -11.36 -6.81 -23.31
N TYR A 424 -10.88 -6.47 -24.51
CA TYR A 424 -10.35 -7.42 -25.47
C TYR A 424 -8.88 -7.76 -25.22
N GLN A 425 -8.20 -7.06 -24.29
CA GLN A 425 -6.77 -7.18 -24.05
C GLN A 425 -6.33 -8.62 -23.78
N GLY A 426 -6.99 -9.34 -22.86
CA GLY A 426 -6.58 -10.71 -22.53
C GLY A 426 -6.81 -11.69 -23.67
N ALA A 427 -7.91 -11.57 -24.42
CA ALA A 427 -8.15 -12.39 -25.60
C ALA A 427 -7.09 -12.14 -26.68
N TYR A 428 -6.76 -10.87 -26.91
CA TYR A 428 -5.71 -10.47 -27.85
C TYR A 428 -4.32 -11.00 -27.47
N LEU A 429 -3.92 -10.84 -26.21
CA LEU A 429 -2.65 -11.38 -25.69
C LEU A 429 -2.57 -12.89 -25.86
N VAL A 430 -3.65 -13.60 -25.55
CA VAL A 430 -3.70 -15.07 -25.63
C VAL A 430 -3.69 -15.56 -27.08
N ASP A 431 -4.32 -14.86 -28.01
CA ASP A 431 -4.30 -15.26 -29.42
C ASP A 431 -2.93 -15.00 -30.08
N LYS A 432 -2.27 -13.89 -29.74
CA LYS A 432 -0.96 -13.54 -30.29
C LYS A 432 0.19 -14.28 -29.63
N ALA A 433 0.19 -14.36 -28.31
CA ALA A 433 1.29 -14.90 -27.52
C ALA A 433 1.05 -16.33 -26.99
N GLN A 434 -0.16 -16.88 -27.18
CA GLN A 434 -0.52 -18.23 -26.72
C GLN A 434 -0.21 -18.40 -25.22
N GLU A 435 0.44 -19.50 -24.85
CA GLU A 435 0.72 -19.84 -23.45
C GLU A 435 1.65 -18.85 -22.76
N MET A 436 2.46 -18.10 -23.52
CA MET A 436 3.30 -17.05 -22.95
C MET A 436 2.47 -16.01 -22.20
N ALA A 437 1.21 -15.81 -22.60
CA ALA A 437 0.34 -14.81 -22.00
C ALA A 437 0.16 -14.99 -20.48
N TRP A 438 0.10 -16.24 -20.00
CA TRP A 438 -0.01 -16.58 -18.58
C TRP A 438 1.24 -17.22 -17.99
N GLN A 439 2.04 -17.92 -18.80
CA GLN A 439 3.26 -18.59 -18.34
C GLN A 439 4.37 -17.60 -18.02
N CYS A 440 4.53 -16.55 -18.83
CA CYS A 440 5.59 -15.57 -18.62
C CYS A 440 5.24 -14.67 -17.42
N VAL A 441 6.16 -14.63 -16.46
CA VAL A 441 6.05 -13.74 -15.31
C VAL A 441 6.45 -12.33 -15.73
N THR A 442 5.74 -11.31 -15.25
CA THR A 442 6.10 -9.90 -15.49
C THR A 442 7.21 -9.44 -14.52
N ASP A 443 8.02 -10.38 -14.01
CA ASP A 443 9.10 -10.13 -13.05
C ASP A 443 10.29 -9.49 -13.76
N SER A 444 10.13 -8.21 -14.07
CA SER A 444 11.19 -7.36 -14.60
C SER A 444 12.26 -7.02 -13.54
N TYR A 445 12.14 -7.42 -12.26
CA TYR A 445 13.03 -6.86 -11.23
C TYR A 445 13.63 -7.77 -10.15
N ASN A 446 13.29 -9.06 -10.07
CA ASN A 446 14.00 -9.96 -9.15
C ASN A 446 14.82 -10.99 -9.94
N GLY A 447 15.90 -10.50 -10.55
CA GLY A 447 16.85 -11.24 -11.39
C GLY A 447 17.66 -12.35 -10.68
N ARG A 448 17.12 -13.03 -9.68
CA ARG A 448 17.72 -14.23 -9.11
C ARG A 448 16.65 -15.29 -8.82
N ASN A 449 16.74 -16.40 -9.58
CA ASN A 449 16.33 -17.75 -9.18
C ASN A 449 14.91 -18.26 -9.48
N GLN A 450 14.38 -18.12 -10.71
CA GLN A 450 13.26 -19.00 -11.12
C GLN A 450 13.51 -19.90 -12.34
N TYR A 451 14.48 -19.60 -13.21
CA TYR A 451 14.79 -20.49 -14.35
C TYR A 451 16.01 -21.42 -14.13
N SER A 452 16.73 -21.30 -13.02
CA SER A 452 17.96 -22.06 -12.77
C SER A 452 17.74 -23.48 -12.20
N THR A 453 16.51 -23.93 -11.95
CA THR A 453 16.26 -25.26 -11.36
C THR A 453 16.23 -26.41 -12.36
N TYR A 454 16.28 -26.16 -13.67
CA TYR A 454 16.29 -27.22 -14.68
C TYR A 454 17.69 -27.75 -15.06
N ASP A 455 18.77 -27.20 -14.50
CA ASP A 455 20.14 -27.70 -14.73
C ASP A 455 20.79 -28.31 -13.47
N ARG A 456 19.97 -28.99 -12.65
CA ARG A 456 20.44 -29.70 -11.44
C ARG A 456 20.82 -31.16 -11.70
N ASN A 457 21.28 -31.47 -12.92
CA ASN A 457 21.87 -32.77 -13.25
C ASN A 457 23.41 -32.75 -13.31
N ASP A 458 24.07 -31.60 -13.15
CA ASP A 458 25.54 -31.52 -13.13
C ASP A 458 26.13 -31.68 -11.71
N ARG A 459 25.69 -32.74 -11.01
CA ARG A 459 26.08 -33.04 -9.62
C ARG A 459 27.36 -33.87 -9.50
N ASN A 460 28.19 -33.92 -10.56
CA ASN A 460 29.40 -34.75 -10.59
C ASN A 460 30.74 -33.99 -10.45
N ASP A 461 30.79 -32.66 -10.50
CA ASP A 461 32.06 -31.92 -10.37
C ASP A 461 32.32 -31.38 -8.96
N ARG A 462 32.23 -32.26 -7.95
CA ARG A 462 32.40 -31.89 -6.54
C ARG A 462 33.71 -32.35 -5.89
N ASN A 463 34.78 -32.51 -6.67
CA ASN A 463 36.04 -33.08 -6.14
C ASN A 463 37.34 -32.33 -6.41
N ASP A 464 37.35 -31.07 -6.87
CA ASP A 464 38.63 -30.35 -6.98
C ASP A 464 38.58 -28.90 -6.49
N ARG A 465 39.10 -28.71 -5.27
CA ARG A 465 39.91 -27.58 -4.76
C ARG A 465 39.58 -27.27 -3.30
N ARG A 466 40.16 -28.11 -2.44
CA ARG A 466 40.79 -27.64 -1.20
C ARG A 466 41.97 -26.73 -1.58
N ASP A 467 42.27 -25.80 -0.70
CA ASP A 467 43.45 -24.92 -0.67
C ASP A 467 43.32 -23.56 -1.38
N GLN A 468 42.75 -22.57 -0.69
CA GLN A 468 43.48 -21.30 -0.49
C GLN A 468 42.95 -20.50 0.71
N TYR A 469 43.75 -20.50 1.77
CA TYR A 469 43.63 -19.60 2.91
C TYR A 469 43.93 -18.14 2.49
N GLY A 470 43.09 -17.20 2.96
CA GLY A 470 43.49 -15.82 3.22
C GLY A 470 43.40 -14.81 2.06
N ALA A 471 42.18 -14.32 1.76
CA ALA A 471 41.99 -13.04 1.10
C ALA A 471 40.93 -12.22 1.85
N PRO A 472 41.22 -10.96 2.24
CA PRO A 472 40.26 -10.13 2.97
C PRO A 472 39.14 -9.71 2.02
N TYR A 473 37.90 -10.12 2.34
CA TYR A 473 36.61 -9.53 1.96
C TYR A 473 36.66 -8.53 0.78
N SER A 474 36.99 -9.02 -0.41
CA SER A 474 36.81 -8.26 -1.65
C SER A 474 35.33 -8.32 -2.00
N GLY A 475 34.66 -7.18 -1.84
CA GLY A 475 33.22 -7.06 -1.95
C GLY A 475 32.72 -7.46 -3.32
N TYR A 476 31.69 -8.29 -3.34
CA TYR A 476 30.79 -8.41 -4.47
C TYR A 476 30.32 -7.00 -4.85
N GLU A 477 30.85 -6.49 -5.96
CA GLU A 477 30.34 -5.32 -6.66
C GLU A 477 28.98 -5.75 -7.22
N GLU A 478 27.94 -5.50 -6.42
CA GLU A 478 26.57 -5.62 -6.89
C GLU A 478 26.43 -4.66 -8.07
N ASN A 479 26.14 -5.22 -9.26
CA ASN A 479 25.84 -4.42 -10.43
C ASN A 479 24.83 -3.34 -10.03
N PRO A 480 25.13 -2.05 -10.26
CA PRO A 480 24.27 -0.98 -9.82
C PRO A 480 22.86 -1.19 -10.39
N PRO A 481 21.80 -0.93 -9.60
CA PRO A 481 20.43 -1.03 -10.09
C PRO A 481 20.30 -0.20 -11.37
N HIS A 482 19.56 -0.72 -12.36
CA HIS A 482 19.33 0.00 -13.60
C HIS A 482 18.51 1.27 -13.30
N LEU A 483 19.21 2.38 -13.14
CA LEU A 483 18.62 3.71 -12.97
C LEU A 483 18.16 4.21 -14.35
N GLU A 484 17.10 5.02 -14.36
CA GLU A 484 16.65 5.72 -15.58
C GLU A 484 17.77 6.67 -16.07
N ASP A 485 17.79 7.01 -17.36
CA ASP A 485 18.91 7.77 -17.99
C ASP A 485 19.25 9.10 -17.30
N GLU A 486 18.28 9.74 -16.66
CA GLU A 486 18.52 10.95 -15.88
C GLU A 486 19.08 10.66 -14.48
N ASP A 487 18.59 9.60 -13.83
CA ASP A 487 19.08 9.15 -12.51
C ASP A 487 20.50 8.61 -12.63
N ALA A 488 20.83 7.92 -13.72
CA ALA A 488 22.19 7.45 -14.03
C ALA A 488 23.16 8.62 -14.25
N ARG A 489 22.72 9.69 -14.92
CA ARG A 489 23.50 10.93 -15.09
C ARG A 489 23.67 11.70 -13.79
N CYS A 490 22.66 11.73 -12.94
CA CYS A 490 22.76 12.29 -11.60
C CYS A 490 23.75 11.47 -10.75
N TYR A 491 23.63 10.15 -10.77
CA TYR A 491 24.50 9.22 -10.05
C TYR A 491 25.97 9.42 -10.41
N SER A 492 26.31 9.51 -11.70
CA SER A 492 27.71 9.71 -12.13
C SER A 492 28.28 11.06 -11.69
N ARG A 493 27.47 12.12 -11.62
CA ARG A 493 27.91 13.43 -11.08
C ARG A 493 28.02 13.44 -9.55
N MET A 494 27.25 12.59 -8.89
CA MET A 494 27.22 12.47 -7.43
C MET A 494 28.41 11.70 -6.86
N ASP A 495 29.03 10.82 -7.64
CA ASP A 495 30.13 9.96 -7.22
C ASP A 495 31.26 10.66 -6.42
N PRO A 496 31.83 11.81 -6.85
CA PRO A 496 32.86 12.50 -6.06
C PRO A 496 32.34 13.05 -4.71
N TYR A 497 31.08 13.46 -4.64
CA TYR A 497 30.46 13.94 -3.40
C TYR A 497 30.10 12.79 -2.47
N ALA A 498 29.65 11.66 -3.03
CA ALA A 498 29.40 10.44 -2.29
C ALA A 498 30.68 9.93 -1.60
N GLY A 499 31.83 10.06 -2.27
CA GLY A 499 33.15 9.78 -1.68
C GLY A 499 33.48 10.67 -0.48
N GLN A 500 33.17 11.98 -0.54
CA GLN A 500 33.37 12.90 0.59
C GLN A 500 32.44 12.56 1.77
N CYS A 501 31.15 12.34 1.51
CA CYS A 501 30.20 11.91 2.54
C CYS A 501 30.64 10.58 3.18
N LYS A 502 31.15 9.64 2.37
CA LYS A 502 31.61 8.33 2.84
C LYS A 502 32.85 8.45 3.70
N LYS A 503 33.76 9.38 3.39
CA LYS A 503 34.94 9.64 4.23
C LYS A 503 34.55 10.03 5.66
N THR A 504 33.58 10.93 5.82
CA THR A 504 33.07 11.33 7.15
C THR A 504 32.46 10.14 7.91
N LEU A 505 31.71 9.28 7.21
CA LEU A 505 31.19 8.03 7.76
C LEU A 505 32.32 7.10 8.22
N ASP A 506 33.33 6.89 7.38
CA ASP A 506 34.47 6.00 7.66
C ASP A 506 35.38 6.55 8.77
N ASP A 507 35.51 7.87 8.90
CA ASP A 507 36.19 8.54 10.01
C ASP A 507 35.46 8.25 11.34
N LYS A 508 34.14 8.47 11.39
CA LYS A 508 33.33 8.15 12.59
C LYS A 508 33.30 6.65 12.91
N ARG A 509 33.37 5.79 11.88
CA ARG A 509 33.47 4.34 12.09
C ARG A 509 34.81 3.91 12.65
N ARG A 510 35.90 4.66 12.41
CA ARG A 510 37.20 4.35 13.03
C ARG A 510 37.16 4.56 14.54
N ASP A 511 36.42 5.55 15.02
CA ASP A 511 36.22 5.78 16.46
C ASP A 511 35.49 4.62 17.16
N LEU A 512 34.73 3.79 16.41
CA LEU A 512 34.07 2.59 16.95
C LEU A 512 35.05 1.54 17.46
N TYR A 513 36.25 1.46 16.90
CA TYR A 513 37.24 0.45 17.32
C TYR A 513 37.81 0.76 18.71
N THR A 514 37.69 2.01 19.17
CA THR A 514 38.15 2.44 20.49
C THR A 514 37.04 2.44 21.55
N GLU A 515 35.78 2.22 21.17
CA GLU A 515 34.64 2.29 22.09
C GLU A 515 34.29 0.90 22.66
N GLU A 516 34.55 0.71 23.95
CA GLU A 516 34.23 -0.55 24.66
C GLU A 516 32.74 -0.68 25.00
N ASN A 517 32.02 0.43 25.10
CA ASN A 517 30.60 0.43 25.44
C ASN A 517 29.74 0.11 24.21
N LEU A 518 29.03 -1.03 24.26
CA LEU A 518 28.17 -1.52 23.18
C LEU A 518 27.07 -0.52 22.78
N ASP A 519 26.40 0.11 23.75
CA ASP A 519 25.30 1.05 23.48
C ASP A 519 25.81 2.31 22.76
N ARG A 520 26.99 2.78 23.17
CA ARG A 520 27.64 3.94 22.54
C ARG A 520 28.15 3.59 21.14
N ARG A 521 28.68 2.39 20.96
CA ARG A 521 29.11 1.86 19.66
C ARG A 521 27.94 1.75 18.68
N GLU A 522 26.80 1.22 19.12
CA GLU A 522 25.59 1.17 18.29
C GLU A 522 25.10 2.58 17.94
N ARG A 523 25.06 3.50 18.90
CA ARG A 523 24.69 4.90 18.64
C ARG A 523 25.57 5.55 17.57
N ILE A 524 26.89 5.37 17.64
CA ILE A 524 27.83 5.93 16.66
C ILE A 524 27.58 5.31 15.26
N ILE A 525 27.31 3.99 15.16
CA ILE A 525 26.97 3.34 13.87
C ILE A 525 25.70 3.95 13.28
N CYS A 526 24.64 4.09 14.09
CA CYS A 526 23.35 4.59 13.63
C CYS A 526 23.43 6.06 13.20
N CYS A 527 24.05 6.90 14.03
CA CYS A 527 24.15 8.33 13.76
C CYS A 527 25.05 8.64 12.58
N SER A 528 26.18 7.93 12.44
CA SER A 528 27.05 8.10 11.27
C SER A 528 26.36 7.68 9.97
N ALA A 529 25.55 6.61 9.97
CA ALA A 529 24.76 6.20 8.80
C ALA A 529 23.66 7.22 8.44
N ARG A 530 23.02 7.85 9.44
CA ARG A 530 22.03 8.92 9.20
C ARG A 530 22.66 10.19 8.65
N GLU A 531 23.77 10.62 9.23
CA GLU A 531 24.53 11.75 8.70
C GLU A 531 25.02 11.51 7.28
N TYR A 532 25.50 10.29 6.98
CA TYR A 532 25.86 9.91 5.62
C TYR A 532 24.69 10.08 4.65
N ARG A 533 23.51 9.59 5.03
CA ARG A 533 22.28 9.76 4.25
C ARG A 533 21.90 11.23 4.06
N SER A 534 21.99 12.04 5.11
CA SER A 534 21.72 13.48 5.06
C SER A 534 22.69 14.21 4.12
N CYS A 535 23.99 13.90 4.23
CA CYS A 535 25.03 14.41 3.34
C CYS A 535 24.76 14.04 1.87
N LEU A 536 24.32 12.81 1.60
CA LEU A 536 23.94 12.38 0.25
C LEU A 536 22.71 13.14 -0.28
N TYR A 537 21.69 13.41 0.54
CA TYR A 537 20.54 14.22 0.12
C TYR A 537 20.95 15.65 -0.22
N ASP A 538 21.75 16.30 0.62
CA ASP A 538 22.24 17.65 0.40
C ASP A 538 23.09 17.74 -0.87
N ALA A 539 24.00 16.77 -1.08
CA ALA A 539 24.80 16.69 -2.29
C ALA A 539 23.92 16.46 -3.52
N THR A 540 22.94 15.55 -3.46
CA THR A 540 22.04 15.25 -4.58
C THR A 540 21.21 16.47 -4.96
N ARG A 541 20.70 17.20 -3.98
CA ARG A 541 19.95 18.44 -4.18
C ARG A 541 20.79 19.51 -4.88
N ARG A 542 22.08 19.65 -4.52
CA ARG A 542 23.01 20.62 -5.14
C ARG A 542 23.40 20.22 -6.57
N VAL A 543 23.65 18.93 -6.81
CA VAL A 543 24.24 18.44 -8.07
C VAL A 543 23.16 18.14 -9.13
N CYS A 544 22.00 17.63 -8.70
CA CYS A 544 20.95 17.14 -9.58
C CYS A 544 19.71 18.04 -9.63
N LEU A 545 19.74 19.19 -8.94
CA LEU A 545 18.69 20.23 -8.92
C LEU A 545 17.29 19.73 -8.53
N SER A 546 17.18 18.50 -8.04
CA SER A 546 15.93 17.81 -7.69
C SER A 546 16.19 16.82 -6.57
N GLU A 547 15.20 16.58 -5.71
CA GLU A 547 15.28 15.59 -4.64
C GLU A 547 15.11 14.17 -5.23
N ARG A 548 16.20 13.60 -5.73
CA ARG A 548 16.20 12.26 -6.33
C ARG A 548 16.47 11.18 -5.29
N SER A 549 15.42 10.82 -4.53
CA SER A 549 15.49 9.83 -3.46
C SER A 549 16.06 8.48 -3.90
N ARG A 550 15.79 8.03 -5.14
CA ARG A 550 16.29 6.79 -5.74
C ARG A 550 17.82 6.72 -5.85
N VAL A 551 18.48 7.84 -6.17
CA VAL A 551 19.94 7.92 -6.31
C VAL A 551 20.62 7.79 -4.94
N VAL A 552 20.11 8.51 -3.95
CA VAL A 552 20.56 8.40 -2.55
C VAL A 552 20.35 6.98 -2.03
N ASP A 553 19.21 6.39 -2.35
CA ASP A 553 18.84 5.03 -1.99
C ASP A 553 19.77 3.95 -2.59
N SER A 554 20.21 4.15 -3.84
CA SER A 554 21.20 3.30 -4.50
C SER A 554 22.57 3.40 -3.81
N LEU A 555 23.01 4.62 -3.48
CA LEU A 555 24.29 4.86 -2.79
C LEU A 555 24.28 4.35 -1.33
N MET A 556 23.10 4.32 -0.69
CA MET A 556 22.90 3.80 0.66
C MET A 556 22.85 2.27 0.73
N GLY A 557 22.91 1.54 -0.40
CA GLY A 557 22.63 0.10 -0.50
C GLY A 557 23.18 -0.75 0.65
N ARG A 558 24.48 -0.65 0.94
CA ARG A 558 25.14 -1.44 2.00
C ARG A 558 24.83 -0.96 3.43
N TYR A 559 24.45 0.31 3.61
CA TYR A 559 24.22 0.93 4.93
C TYR A 559 22.74 0.93 5.35
N ARG A 560 21.84 0.59 4.43
CA ARG A 560 20.41 0.41 4.74
C ARG A 560 20.18 -0.66 5.81
N LEU A 561 20.97 -1.73 5.77
CA LEU A 561 20.90 -2.80 6.77
C LEU A 561 21.22 -2.27 8.17
N ASP A 562 22.23 -1.41 8.29
CA ASP A 562 22.58 -0.79 9.57
C ASP A 562 21.45 0.11 10.09
N LEU A 563 20.83 0.93 9.24
CA LEU A 563 19.67 1.74 9.62
C LEU A 563 18.41 0.92 9.95
N SER A 564 18.30 -0.29 9.39
CA SER A 564 17.14 -1.16 9.59
C SER A 564 17.15 -1.91 10.92
N LYS A 565 18.32 -2.00 11.59
CA LYS A 565 18.47 -2.62 12.92
C LYS A 565 17.60 -1.91 13.95
N SER A 566 16.98 -2.69 14.84
CA SER A 566 16.06 -2.19 15.87
C SER A 566 16.69 -1.13 16.79
N SER A 567 17.99 -1.25 17.10
CA SER A 567 18.74 -0.28 17.89
C SER A 567 18.86 1.09 17.21
N CYS A 568 18.99 1.13 15.89
CA CYS A 568 19.04 2.38 15.13
C CYS A 568 17.67 3.06 14.93
N ARG A 569 16.57 2.31 15.11
CA ARG A 569 15.21 2.86 15.00
C ARG A 569 14.82 3.68 16.22
N GLN A 570 15.41 3.42 17.39
CA GLN A 570 15.06 4.13 18.63
C GLN A 570 15.80 5.45 18.82
N LEU A 571 16.85 5.69 18.03
CA LEU A 571 17.62 6.93 18.08
C LEU A 571 16.96 7.99 17.21
N TYR A 572 16.71 9.17 17.73
CA TYR A 572 16.18 10.30 16.96
C TYR A 572 17.33 11.14 16.37
N ASP A 573 17.03 11.97 15.36
CA ASP A 573 18.05 12.88 14.78
C ASP A 573 18.56 13.89 15.83
N SER A 574 17.73 14.21 16.83
CA SER A 574 18.14 14.97 18.01
C SER A 574 19.18 14.26 18.85
N ASP A 575 19.14 12.92 18.93
CA ASP A 575 20.10 12.13 19.71
C ASP A 575 21.45 12.00 19.01
N CYS A 576 21.44 12.10 17.68
CA CYS A 576 22.65 12.13 16.86
C CYS A 576 23.28 13.52 16.81
N ASN A 577 22.45 14.57 16.84
CA ASN A 577 22.89 15.96 16.93
C ASN A 577 23.17 16.42 18.37
N ALA A 578 22.89 15.58 19.37
CA ALA A 578 23.36 15.76 20.74
C ALA A 578 24.87 15.51 20.80
N GLY A 579 25.64 16.38 20.15
CA GLY A 579 27.03 16.58 20.55
C GLY A 579 27.02 16.80 22.05
N ASN A 580 27.91 16.08 22.77
CA ASN A 580 28.09 16.14 24.23
C ASN A 580 27.56 17.47 24.75
N PRO A 581 26.44 17.51 25.51
CA PRO A 581 25.72 18.74 25.84
C PRO A 581 26.75 19.78 26.21
N THR A 582 27.01 20.68 25.25
CA THR A 582 28.20 21.49 25.31
C THR A 582 27.99 22.38 26.53
N TYR A 583 28.98 22.42 27.42
CA TYR A 583 29.03 23.30 28.58
C TYR A 583 28.59 24.74 28.27
N ALA A 584 28.61 25.15 26.99
CA ALA A 584 28.00 26.36 26.44
C ALA A 584 26.51 26.61 26.80
N SER A 585 25.63 25.61 26.80
CA SER A 585 24.20 25.83 27.12
C SER A 585 23.96 26.11 28.60
N LEU A 586 24.70 25.43 29.48
CA LEU A 586 24.71 25.70 30.92
C LEU A 586 25.35 27.06 31.23
N LEU A 587 26.41 27.44 30.50
CA LEU A 587 27.02 28.77 30.63
C LEU A 587 26.05 29.88 30.20
N LEU A 588 25.31 29.71 29.10
CA LEU A 588 24.29 30.68 28.65
C LEU A 588 23.12 30.80 29.63
N ILE A 589 22.62 29.69 30.18
CA ILE A 589 21.55 29.72 31.19
C ILE A 589 22.05 30.41 32.47
N SER A 590 23.29 30.10 32.91
CA SER A 590 23.88 30.77 34.06
C SER A 590 24.07 32.27 33.85
N ALA A 591 24.50 32.69 32.66
CA ALA A 591 24.63 34.10 32.29
C ALA A 591 23.27 34.82 32.27
N CYS A 592 22.23 34.20 31.71
CA CYS A 592 20.87 34.75 31.74
C CYS A 592 20.34 34.90 33.17
N LEU A 593 20.59 33.93 34.04
CA LEU A 593 20.18 34.02 35.46
C LEU A 593 20.93 35.13 36.21
N ILE A 594 22.23 35.32 35.94
CA ILE A 594 23.02 36.41 36.50
C ILE A 594 22.47 37.77 36.03
N VAL A 595 22.19 37.94 34.74
CA VAL A 595 21.62 39.18 34.18
C VAL A 595 20.23 39.46 34.76
N LEU A 596 19.37 38.46 34.86
CA LEU A 596 18.05 38.62 35.48
C LEU A 596 18.17 39.00 36.95
N SER A 597 19.07 38.38 37.72
CA SER A 597 19.30 38.72 39.13
C SER A 597 19.83 40.15 39.32
N ALA A 598 20.68 40.63 38.40
CA ALA A 598 21.17 42.01 38.41
C ALA A 598 20.05 43.01 38.09
N LEU A 599 19.18 42.70 37.13
CA LEU A 599 18.04 43.56 36.76
C LEU A 599 17.00 43.68 37.87
N PHE A 600 16.77 42.61 38.65
CA PHE A 600 15.87 42.65 39.80
C PHE A 600 16.45 43.41 41.00
N SER A 601 17.78 43.35 41.20
CA SER A 601 18.45 44.06 42.31
C SER A 601 18.58 45.56 42.11
N VAL A 602 18.44 46.10 40.89
CA VAL A 602 18.53 47.55 40.60
C VAL A 602 17.18 48.27 40.76
N ARG A 603 16.08 47.54 40.92
CA ARG A 603 14.72 48.11 41.08
C ARG A 603 14.20 48.14 42.52
N PHE A 604 14.93 47.54 43.46
CA PHE A 604 14.74 47.71 44.91
C PHE A 604 15.86 48.60 45.44
#